data_AF-A0A1D6NVD5-F1
#
_entry.id   AF-A0A1D6NVD5-F1
#
_cell.length_a   1.000
_cell.length_b   1.000
_cell.length_c   1.000
_cell.angle_alpha   90.00
_cell.angle_beta   90.00
_cell.angle_gamma   90.00
#
_symmetry.space_group_name_H-M   'P 1'
#
loop_
_entity.id
_entity.type
_entity.pdbx_description
1 polymer ?
#
loop_
_entity_poly.entity_id
_entity_poly.type
_entity_poly.pdbx_seq_one_letter_code
_entity_poly.pdbx_strand_id
1 'polypeptide(L)'
;MGAITPCLLSFTNTGPEIWKDTAGKVDVFVAGSGTGGTVSGVGKYLKMQKPGVKIICVEPAESPVISGSATQMQKEQLTRNNLFEALSSGLTKIQYLLV
;
A
#
# COMPACT_ATOMS: atom_id res chain seq x y z
N MET A 1 26.32 15.16 9.63
CA MET A 1 25.69 14.72 8.36
C MET A 1 24.37 14.05 8.73
N GLY A 2 23.28 14.82 8.84
CA GLY A 2 22.01 14.34 9.41
C GLY A 2 21.23 13.48 8.42
N ALA A 3 20.68 12.35 8.88
CA ALA A 3 19.81 11.51 8.09
C ALA A 3 18.63 12.35 7.55
N ILE A 4 18.54 12.49 6.23
CA ILE A 4 17.43 13.15 5.57
C ILE A 4 16.25 12.18 5.72
N THR A 5 15.38 12.40 6.70
CA THR A 5 14.21 11.54 6.92
C THR A 5 13.40 11.47 5.61
N PRO A 6 13.11 10.28 5.04
CA PRO A 6 12.55 10.14 3.70
C PRO A 6 11.20 10.86 3.51
N CYS A 7 10.44 11.04 4.61
CA CYS A 7 9.21 11.83 4.63
C CYS A 7 9.46 13.33 4.37
N LEU A 8 10.57 13.88 4.87
CA LEU A 8 10.91 15.31 4.70
C LEU A 8 11.22 15.62 3.24
N LEU A 9 11.97 14.77 2.54
CA LEU A 9 12.30 14.99 1.13
C LEU A 9 11.04 15.04 0.25
N SER A 10 10.13 14.07 0.46
CA SER A 10 8.85 14.03 -0.27
C SER A 10 7.96 15.23 0.04
N PHE A 11 8.03 15.77 1.27
CA PHE A 11 7.28 16.96 1.68
C PHE A 11 7.86 18.25 1.10
N THR A 12 9.19 18.42 1.08
CA THR A 12 9.85 19.66 0.64
C THR A 12 10.08 19.73 -0.87
N ASN A 13 10.01 18.60 -1.58
CA ASN A 13 10.29 18.55 -3.01
C ASN A 13 9.09 18.05 -3.81
N THR A 14 8.78 16.75 -3.72
CA THR A 14 7.76 16.11 -4.56
C THR A 14 6.35 16.67 -4.36
N GLY A 15 5.98 16.99 -3.12
CA GLY A 15 4.69 17.65 -2.82
C GLY A 15 4.54 19.01 -3.54
N PRO A 16 5.47 19.96 -3.36
CA PRO A 16 5.49 21.22 -4.09
C PRO A 16 5.52 21.08 -5.62
N GLU A 17 6.31 20.14 -6.15
CA GLU A 17 6.38 19.87 -7.58
C GLU A 17 4.99 19.47 -8.13
N ILE A 18 4.33 18.48 -7.51
CA ILE A 18 2.99 18.06 -7.91
C ILE A 18 2.00 19.22 -7.83
N TRP A 19 2.04 20.02 -6.77
CA TRP A 19 1.14 21.16 -6.61
C TRP A 19 1.34 22.21 -7.71
N LYS A 20 2.60 22.53 -8.03
CA LYS A 20 2.95 23.48 -9.07
C LYS A 20 2.56 22.97 -10.46
N ASP A 21 2.91 21.73 -10.76
CA ASP A 21 2.68 21.12 -12.08
C ASP A 21 1.19 20.90 -12.37
N THR A 22 0.40 20.67 -11.32
CA THR A 22 -1.07 20.59 -11.43
C THR A 22 -1.76 21.95 -11.30
N ALA A 23 -1.00 23.05 -11.13
CA ALA A 23 -1.52 24.39 -10.86
C ALA A 23 -2.58 24.40 -9.72
N GLY A 24 -2.36 23.61 -8.67
CA GLY A 24 -3.27 23.48 -7.53
C GLY A 24 -4.57 22.70 -7.79
N LYS A 25 -4.69 22.06 -8.96
CA LYS A 25 -5.90 21.32 -9.36
C LYS A 25 -5.88 19.84 -8.97
N VAL A 26 -4.85 19.37 -8.28
CA VAL A 26 -4.84 17.99 -7.77
C VAL A 26 -6.02 17.77 -6.80
N ASP A 27 -6.79 16.72 -7.05
CA ASP A 27 -7.93 16.29 -6.22
C ASP A 27 -7.66 14.96 -5.52
N VAL A 28 -6.86 14.09 -6.16
CA VAL A 28 -6.52 12.77 -5.67
C VAL A 28 -5.04 12.52 -5.91
N PHE A 29 -4.34 12.02 -4.89
CA PHE A 29 -2.97 11.53 -4.99
C PHE A 29 -2.93 10.06 -4.59
N VAL A 30 -2.32 9.23 -5.43
CA VAL A 30 -2.23 7.78 -5.26
C VAL A 30 -0.75 7.38 -5.22
N ALA A 31 -0.36 6.59 -4.22
CA ALA A 31 1.00 6.06 -4.10
C ALA A 31 0.97 4.60 -3.65
N GLY A 32 1.93 3.81 -4.14
CA GLY A 32 2.13 2.44 -3.70
C GLY A 32 2.65 2.37 -2.25
N SER A 33 2.33 1.26 -1.58
CA SER A 33 2.84 0.89 -0.26
C SER A 33 4.33 0.58 -0.32
N GLY A 34 5.04 0.92 0.74
CA GLY A 34 6.50 0.82 0.87
C GLY A 34 6.91 1.27 2.26
N THR A 35 7.91 2.15 2.37
CA THR A 35 8.30 2.75 3.66
C THR A 35 7.33 3.83 4.17
N GLY A 36 6.34 4.22 3.35
CA GLY A 36 5.35 5.24 3.68
C GLY A 36 5.84 6.70 3.54
N GLY A 37 7.11 6.92 3.16
CA GLY A 37 7.69 8.26 3.04
C GLY A 37 6.98 9.15 2.02
N THR A 38 6.69 8.61 0.83
CA THR A 38 6.03 9.35 -0.26
C THR A 38 4.58 9.71 0.10
N VAL A 39 3.76 8.72 0.49
CA VAL A 39 2.35 8.94 0.81
C VAL A 39 2.19 9.91 1.99
N SER A 40 3.06 9.82 2.99
CA SER A 40 3.03 10.70 4.16
C SER A 40 3.55 12.11 3.83
N GLY A 41 4.70 12.21 3.15
CA GLY A 41 5.34 13.50 2.86
C GLY A 41 4.54 14.32 1.85
N VAL A 42 4.22 13.72 0.69
CA VAL A 42 3.39 14.37 -0.34
C VAL A 42 1.98 14.62 0.20
N GLY A 43 1.38 13.63 0.86
CA GLY A 43 0.03 13.75 1.40
C GLY A 43 -0.11 14.86 2.43
N LYS A 44 0.87 15.02 3.33
CA LYS A 44 0.90 16.12 4.30
C LYS A 44 1.01 17.48 3.60
N TYR A 45 1.89 17.61 2.60
CA TYR A 45 2.03 18.86 1.86
C TYR A 45 0.74 19.23 1.11
N LEU A 46 0.18 18.29 0.34
CA LEU A 46 -1.03 18.54 -0.45
C LEU A 46 -2.24 18.87 0.44
N LYS A 47 -2.39 18.22 1.60
CA LYS A 47 -3.46 18.55 2.56
C LYS A 47 -3.29 19.92 3.21
N MET A 48 -2.07 20.44 3.33
CA MET A 48 -1.84 21.82 3.78
C MET A 48 -2.27 22.84 2.73
N GLN A 49 -2.10 22.53 1.44
CA GLN A 49 -2.52 23.42 0.35
C GLN A 49 -4.03 23.34 0.09
N LYS A 50 -4.58 22.14 0.06
CA LYS A 50 -6.00 21.87 -0.17
C LYS A 50 -6.44 20.69 0.72
N PRO A 51 -7.09 20.96 1.88
CA PRO A 51 -7.51 19.91 2.82
C PRO A 51 -8.43 18.83 2.23
N GLY A 52 -9.14 19.17 1.15
CA GLY A 52 -10.04 18.25 0.44
C GLY A 52 -9.35 17.22 -0.47
N VAL A 53 -8.03 17.28 -0.65
CA VAL A 53 -7.31 16.30 -1.47
C VAL A 53 -7.38 14.91 -0.83
N LYS A 54 -7.78 13.92 -1.64
CA LYS A 54 -7.79 12.51 -1.22
C LYS A 54 -6.40 11.90 -1.39
N ILE A 55 -5.90 11.26 -0.34
CA ILE A 55 -4.61 10.56 -0.35
C ILE A 55 -4.88 9.07 -0.24
N ILE A 56 -4.46 8.29 -1.24
CA ILE A 56 -4.74 6.85 -1.34
C ILE A 56 -3.41 6.08 -1.36
N CYS A 57 -3.27 5.14 -0.43
CA CYS A 57 -2.18 4.18 -0.41
C CYS A 57 -2.66 2.87 -1.04
N VAL A 58 -1.91 2.33 -2.02
CA VAL A 58 -2.23 1.08 -2.71
C VAL A 58 -1.27 -0.01 -2.27
N GLU A 59 -1.77 -1.19 -1.91
CA GLU A 59 -0.94 -2.33 -1.51
C GLU A 59 -1.26 -3.58 -2.35
N PRO A 60 -0.34 -4.56 -2.42
CA PRO A 60 -0.60 -5.83 -3.08
C PRO A 60 -1.70 -6.63 -2.37
N ALA A 61 -2.58 -7.28 -3.15
CA ALA A 61 -3.64 -8.11 -2.61
C ALA A 61 -3.10 -9.36 -1.88
N GLU A 62 -1.91 -9.82 -2.25
CA GLU A 62 -1.21 -10.96 -1.68
C GLU A 62 -0.54 -10.62 -0.34
N SER A 63 -0.20 -9.35 -0.12
CA SER A 63 0.42 -8.85 1.11
C SER A 63 -0.26 -7.59 1.65
N PRO A 64 -1.53 -7.69 2.07
CA PRO A 64 -2.35 -6.57 2.51
C PRO A 64 -2.10 -6.20 3.98
N VAL A 65 -0.91 -5.67 4.26
CA VAL A 65 -0.45 -5.35 5.62
C VAL A 65 -1.23 -4.18 6.23
N ILE A 66 -1.61 -3.18 5.42
CA ILE A 66 -2.22 -1.94 5.89
C ILE A 66 -3.74 -2.09 6.01
N SER A 67 -4.40 -2.78 5.09
CA SER A 67 -5.85 -3.06 5.15
C SER A 67 -6.22 -4.18 6.11
N GLY A 68 -5.25 -4.98 6.57
CA GLY A 68 -5.43 -5.95 7.65
C GLY A 68 -6.17 -7.23 7.25
N SER A 69 -6.37 -7.48 5.95
CA SER A 69 -6.87 -8.79 5.52
C SER A 69 -5.81 -9.88 5.69
N ALA A 70 -6.23 -11.14 5.85
CA ALA A 70 -5.31 -12.24 6.09
C ALA A 70 -4.27 -12.34 4.95
N THR A 71 -3.00 -12.17 5.31
CA THR A 71 -1.88 -12.32 4.39
C THR A 71 -1.79 -13.77 3.89
N GLN A 72 -1.13 -13.99 2.76
CA GLN A 72 -0.94 -15.37 2.29
C GLN A 72 -0.22 -16.24 3.34
N MET A 73 0.77 -15.70 4.05
CA MET A 73 1.45 -16.42 5.14
C MET A 73 0.48 -16.81 6.27
N GLN A 74 -0.45 -15.91 6.65
CA GLN A 74 -1.46 -16.21 7.67
C GLN A 74 -2.46 -17.26 7.19
N LYS A 75 -2.82 -17.25 5.90
CA LYS A 75 -3.68 -18.28 5.29
C LYS A 75 -2.96 -19.64 5.25
N GLU A 76 -1.67 -19.67 4.93
CA GLU A 76 -0.86 -20.89 4.92
C GLU A 76 -0.63 -21.44 6.32
N GLN A 77 -0.36 -20.59 7.31
CA GLN A 77 -0.26 -21.02 8.72
C GLN A 77 -1.58 -21.51 9.29
N LEU A 78 -2.70 -20.87 8.95
CA LEU A 78 -4.03 -21.35 9.33
C LEU A 78 -4.33 -22.72 8.69
N THR A 79 -3.98 -22.89 7.43
CA THR A 79 -4.13 -24.18 6.71
C THR A 79 -3.25 -25.26 7.33
N ARG A 80 -2.02 -24.94 7.73
CA ARG A 80 -1.10 -25.87 8.42
C ARG A 80 -1.52 -26.24 9.84
N ASN A 81 -2.03 -25.27 10.60
CA ASN A 81 -2.42 -25.49 11.99
C ASN A 81 -3.72 -26.32 12.10
N ASN A 82 -4.52 -26.37 11.03
CA ASN A 82 -5.70 -27.21 10.92
C ASN A 82 -5.45 -28.44 10.03
N LEU A 83 -4.31 -29.12 10.25
CA LEU A 83 -3.86 -30.29 9.49
C LEU A 83 -4.94 -31.39 9.34
N PHE A 84 -5.88 -31.49 10.29
CA PHE A 84 -7.00 -32.44 10.27
C PHE A 84 -8.16 -32.07 9.32
N GLU A 85 -8.52 -30.78 9.20
CA GLU A 85 -9.56 -30.30 8.27
C GLU A 85 -9.05 -30.33 6.82
N ALA A 86 -7.76 -30.07 6.62
CA ALA A 86 -7.10 -30.13 5.32
C ALA A 86 -7.01 -31.57 4.74
N LEU A 87 -6.98 -32.60 5.60
CA LEU A 87 -7.02 -34.00 5.18
C LEU A 87 -8.45 -34.54 5.00
N SER A 88 -9.43 -33.97 5.72
CA SER A 88 -10.86 -34.29 5.58
C SER A 88 -11.46 -33.77 4.27
N SER A 89 -10.93 -32.66 3.74
CA SER A 89 -11.37 -32.03 2.47
C SER A 89 -10.71 -32.63 1.22
N GLY A 90 -10.44 -33.94 1.20
CA GLY A 90 -9.89 -34.63 0.02
C GLY A 90 -10.54 -34.14 -1.29
N LEU A 91 -9.70 -33.59 -2.19
CA LEU A 91 -10.00 -32.95 -3.49
C LEU A 91 -10.66 -31.55 -3.39
N THR A 92 -10.17 -30.45 -3.99
CA THR A 92 -9.72 -30.27 -5.38
C THR A 92 -9.29 -28.81 -5.62
N LYS A 93 -8.05 -28.56 -6.07
CA LYS A 93 -7.70 -27.65 -7.20
C LYS A 93 -6.18 -27.60 -7.39
N ILE A 94 -5.68 -28.72 -7.92
CA ILE A 94 -4.66 -28.67 -8.95
C ILE A 94 -5.29 -27.89 -10.11
N GLN A 95 -4.80 -26.69 -10.39
CA GLN A 95 -5.00 -26.05 -11.69
C GLN A 95 -3.61 -25.70 -12.22
N TYR A 96 -2.96 -26.71 -12.80
CA TYR A 96 -1.86 -26.54 -13.72
C TYR A 96 -2.42 -26.12 -15.09
N LEU A 97 -1.84 -25.06 -15.64
CA LEU A 97 -1.35 -24.85 -17.02
C LEU A 97 -2.06 -25.52 -18.23
N LEU A 98 -2.24 -24.70 -19.31
CA LEU A 98 -2.86 -24.91 -20.65
C LEU A 98 -4.38 -24.61 -20.64
N VAL A 99 -4.91 -23.54 -21.23
CA VAL A 99 -4.61 -22.78 -22.48
C VAL A 99 -4.70 -21.28 -22.21
#